data_AF-A0A520HTJ1-F1
#
_entry.id   AF-A0A520HTJ1-F1
#
_cell.length_a   1.000
_cell.length_b   1.000
_cell.length_c   1.000
_cell.angle_alpha   90.00
_cell.angle_beta   90.00
_cell.angle_gamma   90.00
#
_symmetry.space_group_name_H-M   'P 1'
#
loop_
_entity.id
_entity.type
_entity.pdbx_description
1 polymer ?
#
loop_
_entity_poly.entity_id
_entity_poly.type
_entity_poly.pdbx_seq_one_letter_code
_entity_poly.pdbx_strand_id
1 'polypeptide(L)' 'MLTTTWNGAIAAGGIVGGVMLDHLGAGSLAWAVLAPTLLALVIASRAHRHAFKPGPRAFD' A
#
# COMPACT_ATOMS: atom_id res chain seq x y z
N MET A 1 -15.89 -6.13 2.22
CA MET A 1 -15.65 -6.37 3.66
C MET A 1 -14.31 -5.76 4.04
N LEU A 2 -14.32 -4.52 4.55
CA LEU A 2 -13.08 -3.78 4.87
C LEU A 2 -12.20 -4.54 5.88
N THR A 3 -12.82 -5.10 6.92
CA THR A 3 -12.15 -5.85 8.00
C THR A 3 -11.44 -7.09 7.48
N THR A 4 -12.10 -7.92 6.67
CA THR A 4 -11.50 -9.14 6.10
C THR A 4 -10.30 -8.81 5.21
N THR A 5 -10.42 -7.81 4.34
CA THR A 5 -9.34 -7.40 3.45
C THR A 5 -8.17 -6.81 4.24
N TRP A 6 -8.44 -5.98 5.24
CA TRP A 6 -7.42 -5.38 6.10
C TRP A 6 -6.68 -6.43 6.93
N ASN A 7 -7.42 -7.32 7.60
CA ASN A 7 -6.85 -8.41 8.40
C ASN A 7 -6.01 -9.36 7.53
N GLY A 8 -6.46 -9.66 6.31
CA GLY A 8 -5.71 -10.47 5.35
C GLY A 8 -4.41 -9.80 4.92
N ALA A 9 -4.42 -8.49 4.67
CA ALA A 9 -3.21 -7.73 4.31
C ALA A 9 -2.17 -7.72 5.45
N ILE A 10 -2.61 -7.58 6.71
CA ILE A 10 -1.71 -7.65 7.88
C ILE A 10 -1.10 -9.04 8.01
N ALA A 11 -1.91 -10.11 7.92
CA ALA A 11 -1.43 -11.48 8.03
C ALA A 11 -0.43 -11.82 6.92
N ALA A 12 -0.76 -11.49 5.66
CA ALA A 12 0.12 -11.69 4.53
C ALA A 12 1.43 -10.89 4.66
N GLY A 13 1.34 -9.62 5.07
CA GLY A 13 2.50 -8.77 5.30
C GLY A 13 3.42 -9.31 6.39
N GLY A 14 2.85 -9.82 7.49
CA GLY A 14 3.60 -10.45 8.57
C GLY A 14 4.32 -11.73 8.14
N ILE A 15 3.65 -12.61 7.38
CA ILE A 15 4.25 -13.85 6.87
C ILE A 15 5.39 -13.53 5.89
N VAL A 16 5.14 -12.69 4.89
CA VAL A 16 6.15 -12.33 3.88
C VAL A 16 7.32 -11.60 4.55
N GLY A 17 7.05 -10.67 5.46
CA GLY A 17 8.08 -9.95 6.21
C GLY A 17 8.92 -10.86 7.10
N GLY A 18 8.29 -11.84 7.78
CA GLY A 18 8.98 -12.82 8.61
C GLY A 18 9.91 -13.72 7.80
N VAL A 19 9.42 -14.26 6.68
CA VAL A 19 10.22 -15.09 5.75
C VAL A 19 11.38 -14.29 5.16
N MET A 20 11.13 -13.04 4.76
CA MET A 20 12.17 -12.16 4.23
C MET A 20 13.23 -11.83 5.30
N LEU A 21 12.80 -11.59 6.54
CA LEU A 21 13.71 -11.32 7.64
C LEU A 21 14.61 -12.51 7.96
N ASP A 22 14.06 -13.73 7.92
CA ASP A 22 14.79 -14.97 8.20
C ASP A 22 15.84 -15.28 7.11
N HIS A 23 15.50 -15.09 5.84
CA HIS A 23 16.39 -15.46 4.73
C HIS A 23 17.30 -14.33 4.21
N LEU A 24 16.86 -13.07 4.28
CA LEU A 24 17.51 -11.92 3.62
C LEU A 24 17.89 -10.82 4.61
N GLY A 25 17.53 -10.96 5.89
CA GLY A 25 17.86 -10.02 6.95
C GLY A 25 17.09 -8.69 6.88
N ALA A 26 17.29 -7.83 7.88
CA ALA A 26 16.50 -6.62 8.08
C ALA A 26 16.63 -5.58 6.95
N GLY A 27 17.77 -5.54 6.24
CA GLY A 27 17.97 -4.61 5.13
C GLY A 27 17.02 -4.83 3.94
N SER A 28 16.53 -6.05 3.76
CA SER A 28 15.58 -6.40 2.68
C SER A 28 14.18 -5.82 2.91
N LEU A 29 13.80 -5.55 4.17
CA LEU A 29 12.46 -5.05 4.52
C LEU A 29 12.19 -3.65 3.94
N ALA A 30 13.21 -2.80 3.85
CA ALA A 30 13.07 -1.47 3.26
C ALA A 30 12.57 -1.55 1.82
N TRP A 31 13.16 -2.47 1.02
CA TRP A 31 12.75 -2.72 -0.36
C TRP A 31 11.40 -3.44 -0.46
N ALA A 32 11.15 -4.38 0.46
CA ALA A 32 9.89 -5.12 0.54
C ALA A 32 8.68 -4.21 0.76
N VAL A 33 8.82 -3.15 1.56
CA VAL A 33 7.76 -2.16 1.82
C VAL A 33 7.71 -1.11 0.71
N LEU A 34 8.87 -0.69 0.17
CA LEU A 34 8.91 0.34 -0.86
C LEU A 34 8.11 -0.03 -2.12
N ALA A 35 8.23 -1.28 -2.59
CA ALA A 35 7.54 -1.75 -3.79
C ALA A 35 5.99 -1.62 -3.71
N PRO A 36 5.30 -2.17 -2.69
CA PRO A 36 3.86 -2.00 -2.55
C PRO A 36 3.45 -0.57 -2.23
N THR A 37 4.27 0.23 -1.52
CA THR A 37 3.99 1.66 -1.31
C THR A 37 3.99 2.44 -2.63
N LEU A 38 4.97 2.19 -3.51
CA LEU A 38 5.01 2.81 -4.84
C LEU A 38 3.82 2.38 -5.69
N LEU A 39 3.44 1.10 -5.64
CA LEU A 39 2.25 0.60 -6.33
C LEU A 39 0.98 1.32 -5.82
N ALA A 40 0.83 1.45 -4.50
CA ALA A 40 -0.30 2.14 -3.89
C ALA A 40 -0.32 3.63 -4.29
N LEU A 41 0.84 4.29 -4.35
CA LEU A 41 0.95 5.67 -4.81
C LEU A 41 0.56 5.84 -6.28
N VAL A 42 0.97 4.91 -7.15
CA VAL A 42 0.55 4.90 -8.56
C VAL A 42 -0.96 4.72 -8.66
N ILE A 43 -1.55 3.81 -7.89
CA ILE A 43 -3.00 3.62 -7.86
C ILE A 43 -3.71 4.91 -7.39
N ALA A 44 -3.26 5.50 -6.29
CA ALA A 44 -3.84 6.72 -5.73
C ALA A 44 -3.74 7.91 -6.71
N SER A 45 -2.58 8.12 -7.34
CA SER A 45 -2.37 9.18 -8.33
C SER A 45 -3.22 8.99 -9.59
N ARG A 46 -3.43 7.75 -10.05
CA ARG A 46 -4.34 7.44 -11.16
C ARG A 46 -5.82 7.60 -10.75
N ALA A 47 -6.15 7.28 -9.50
CA ALA A 47 -7.49 7.47 -8.95
C ALA A 47 -7.87 8.95 -8.85
N HIS A 48 -6.90 9.87 -8.70
CA HIS A 48 -7.16 11.32 -8.73
C HIS A 48 -7.96 11.77 -9.96
N ARG A 49 -7.80 11.10 -11.11
CA ARG A 49 -8.53 11.45 -12.34
C ARG A 49 -10.02 11.04 -12.34
N HIS A 50 -10.42 10.08 -11.51
CA HIS A 50 -11.76 9.47 -11.57
C HIS A 50 -12.52 9.53 -10.25
N ALA A 51 -11.82 9.43 -9.12
CA ALA A 51 -12.41 9.35 -7.78
C ALA A 51 -12.45 10.71 -7.05
N PHE A 52 -11.60 11.67 -7.43
CA PHE A 52 -11.48 12.98 -6.78
C PHE A 52 -11.89 14.10 -7.73
N LYS A 53 -13.19 14.19 -8.05
CA LYS A 53 -13.74 15.31 -8.83
C LYS A 53 -13.57 16.63 -8.03
N PRO A 54 -13.22 17.77 -8.64
CA PRO A 54 -13.11 19.04 -7.93
C PRO A 54 -14.40 19.32 -7.15
N GLY A 55 -14.27 19.49 -5.84
CA GLY A 55 -15.40 19.89 -5.00
C GLY A 55 -15.81 21.34 -5.28
N PRO A 56 -16.96 21.80 -4.76
CA PRO A 56 -17.48 23.15 -4.99
C PRO A 56 -16.49 24.29 -4.71
N ARG A 57 -15.49 24.05 -3.85
CA ARG A 57 -14.43 25.00 -3.44
C ARG A 57 -13.33 25.24 -4.48
N ALA A 58 -13.38 24.57 -5.64
CA ALA A 58 -12.39 24.74 -6.70
C ALA A 58 -12.65 25.94 -7.61
N PHE A 59 -13.80 26.61 -7.44
CA PHE A 59 -14.25 27.71 -8.30
C PHE A 59 -14.44 29.05 -7.54
N ASP A 60 -13.97 29.15 -6.30
CA ASP A 60 -13.86 30.41 -5.54
C ASP A 60 -12.48 31.05 -5.74
#